data_AF-A0A7X7X8B0-F1
#
_entry.id   AF-A0A7X7X8B0-F1
#
_cell.length_a   1.000
_cell.length_b   1.000
_cell.length_c   1.000
_cell.angle_alpha   90.00
_cell.angle_beta   90.00
_cell.angle_gamma   90.00
#
_symmetry.space_group_name_H-M   'P 1'
#
loop_
_entity.id
_entity.type
_entity.pdbx_description
1 polymer ?
#
loop_
_entity_poly.entity_id
_entity_poly.type
_entity_poly.pdbx_seq_one_letter_code
_entity_poly.pdbx_strand_id
1 'polypeptide(L)'
;MIDLLKQNDQPAKSQRKFIAKSLQSLPHYSLLSLVQGNRLAPVRKLLDAVPPLDLNAERLKKYDEQSVNAYLACAKQAKLWHGTGRLQHVDGRIRDVLQSIARQGAIKPARDVYAIMAGGTEMISLSMTPHRMVARSYADIHGKGAAEDCRYGSSLQWAAYFFSTFYASLILRNTVSVVHDLSVWQKKATNAEGVTTWGQKVNQKARYIWDVFDYGSDISGNYPILFGIKKIGQKVSIPQSFHHLEVRVSEPVLLKEVSHIEVPQAYQKETESILAERNYRVPVFAIELGEYVFSQRRFSELVVS
;
A
#
# COMPACT_ATOMS: atom_id res chain seq x y z
N MET A 1 -17.96 8.19 -14.63
CA MET A 1 -17.49 9.35 -13.85
C MET A 1 -18.63 10.15 -13.22
N ILE A 2 -19.81 10.20 -13.85
CA ILE A 2 -20.99 10.94 -13.34
C ILE A 2 -21.80 10.15 -12.27
N ASP A 3 -21.70 8.82 -12.22
CA ASP A 3 -22.42 8.03 -11.19
C ASP A 3 -21.69 7.85 -9.85
N LEU A 4 -20.52 8.48 -9.67
CA LEU A 4 -19.89 8.65 -8.35
C LEU A 4 -20.64 9.69 -7.47
N LEU A 5 -21.65 10.36 -8.03
CA LEU A 5 -22.42 11.43 -7.40
C LEU A 5 -23.83 11.00 -6.98
N LYS A 6 -24.21 9.73 -7.17
CA LYS A 6 -25.54 9.23 -6.79
C LYS A 6 -25.46 8.24 -5.63
N GLN A 7 -25.03 8.75 -4.48
CA GLN A 7 -25.52 8.28 -3.19
C GLN A 7 -25.94 9.51 -2.40
N ASN A 8 -27.15 9.48 -1.85
CA ASN A 8 -27.87 10.60 -1.24
C ASN A 8 -27.31 11.06 0.12
N ASP A 9 -26.01 10.92 0.34
CA ASP A 9 -25.29 11.50 1.46
C ASP A 9 -24.15 12.34 0.88
N GLN A 10 -23.98 13.56 1.40
CA GLN A 10 -22.83 14.40 1.08
C GLN A 10 -21.54 13.56 1.04
N PRO A 11 -20.68 13.66 0.01
CA PRO A 11 -19.47 12.85 -0.04
C PRO A 11 -18.68 13.08 1.23
N ALA A 12 -18.41 11.98 1.96
CA ALA A 12 -17.73 12.00 3.24
C ALA A 12 -16.45 12.84 3.13
N LYS A 13 -16.09 13.57 4.21
CA LYS A 13 -14.97 14.53 4.21
C LYS A 13 -13.69 13.96 3.56
N SER A 14 -13.38 12.69 3.82
CA SER A 14 -12.22 11.97 3.28
C SER A 14 -12.30 11.73 1.77
N GLN A 15 -13.50 11.50 1.23
CA GLN A 15 -13.73 11.37 -0.21
C GLN A 15 -13.48 12.70 -0.94
N ARG A 16 -13.92 13.83 -0.37
CA ARG A 16 -13.59 15.15 -0.95
C ARG A 16 -12.10 15.42 -0.94
N LYS A 17 -11.40 15.08 0.16
CA LYS A 17 -9.94 15.16 0.25
C LYS A 17 -9.26 14.29 -0.81
N PHE A 18 -9.72 13.05 -1.00
CA PHE A 18 -9.22 12.15 -2.04
C PHE A 18 -9.36 12.78 -3.43
N ILE A 19 -10.57 13.22 -3.80
CA ILE A 19 -10.84 13.82 -5.11
C ILE A 19 -9.96 15.06 -5.35
N ALA A 20 -9.83 15.95 -4.36
CA ALA A 20 -9.00 17.13 -4.47
C ALA A 20 -7.53 16.77 -4.76
N LYS A 21 -6.98 15.79 -4.04
CA LYS A 21 -5.61 15.28 -4.25
C LYS A 21 -5.45 14.62 -5.62
N SER A 22 -6.44 13.85 -6.06
CA SER A 22 -6.46 13.26 -7.39
C SER A 22 -6.41 14.32 -8.49
N LEU A 23 -7.21 15.38 -8.39
CA LEU A 23 -7.26 16.44 -9.40
C LEU A 23 -5.94 17.20 -9.54
N GLN A 24 -5.24 17.46 -8.42
CA GLN A 24 -3.93 18.13 -8.41
C GLN A 24 -2.87 17.37 -9.22
N SER A 25 -3.04 16.07 -9.39
CA SER A 25 -2.07 15.16 -10.00
C SER A 25 -2.43 14.73 -11.42
N LEU A 26 -3.50 15.27 -12.02
CA LEU A 26 -4.02 14.84 -13.33
C LEU A 26 -2.98 14.85 -14.48
N PRO A 27 -2.21 15.93 -14.72
CA PRO A 27 -1.21 15.95 -15.79
C PRO A 27 -0.13 14.88 -15.61
N HIS A 28 0.20 14.59 -14.36
CA HIS A 28 1.17 13.57 -13.97
C HIS A 28 0.73 12.16 -14.31
N TYR A 29 -0.57 11.87 -14.14
CA TYR A 29 -1.12 10.55 -14.48
C TYR A 29 -1.00 10.26 -15.98
N SER A 30 -1.23 11.25 -16.83
CA SER A 30 -1.04 11.12 -18.28
C SER A 30 0.41 10.81 -18.62
N LEU A 31 1.37 11.56 -18.04
CA LEU A 31 2.80 11.30 -18.24
C LEU A 31 3.22 9.91 -17.73
N LEU A 32 2.72 9.49 -16.57
CA LEU A 32 3.04 8.19 -15.98
C LEU A 32 2.55 7.04 -16.87
N SER A 33 1.33 7.16 -17.40
CA SER A 33 0.75 6.16 -18.30
C SER A 33 1.59 5.94 -19.57
N LEU A 34 2.23 7.00 -20.09
CA LEU A 34 3.14 6.94 -21.24
C LEU A 34 4.48 6.25 -20.88
N VAL A 35 4.98 6.43 -19.65
CA VAL A 35 6.26 5.86 -19.20
C VAL A 35 6.12 4.37 -18.84
N GLN A 36 4.96 3.95 -18.32
CA GLN A 36 4.70 2.59 -17.83
C GLN A 36 4.65 1.49 -18.90
N GLY A 37 4.91 1.81 -20.18
CA GLY A 37 5.11 0.83 -21.25
C GLY A 37 6.42 0.97 -22.02
N ASN A 38 6.98 2.19 -22.10
CA ASN A 38 8.01 2.52 -23.09
C ASN A 38 9.30 3.11 -22.49
N ARG A 39 9.37 3.25 -21.15
CA ARG A 39 10.56 3.79 -20.41
C ARG A 39 11.13 5.08 -21.04
N LEU A 40 10.25 5.98 -21.46
CA LEU A 40 10.61 7.20 -22.18
C LEU A 40 11.37 8.19 -21.26
N ALA A 41 12.70 8.27 -21.41
CA ALA A 41 13.55 9.14 -20.61
C ALA A 41 13.13 10.63 -20.62
N PRO A 42 12.69 11.24 -21.74
CA PRO A 42 12.20 12.62 -21.74
C PRO A 42 10.95 12.81 -20.87
N VAL A 43 10.02 11.85 -20.89
CA VAL A 43 8.78 11.91 -20.10
C VAL A 43 9.08 11.70 -18.61
N ARG A 44 10.08 10.87 -18.25
CA ARG A 44 10.57 10.77 -16.87
C ARG A 44 11.13 12.08 -16.33
N LYS A 45 11.90 12.82 -17.14
CA LYS A 45 12.40 14.14 -16.74
C LYS A 45 11.26 15.12 -16.46
N LEU A 46 10.19 15.09 -17.27
CA LEU A 46 9.00 15.92 -17.04
C LEU A 46 8.26 15.53 -15.76
N LEU A 47 8.16 14.24 -15.46
CA LEU A 47 7.61 13.76 -14.18
C LEU A 47 8.42 14.31 -12.99
N ASP A 48 9.75 14.25 -13.08
CA ASP A 48 10.62 14.72 -11.99
C ASP A 48 10.62 16.25 -11.82
N ALA A 49 10.35 17.00 -12.89
CA ALA A 49 10.45 18.46 -12.89
C ALA A 49 9.34 19.16 -12.08
N VAL A 50 8.17 18.54 -11.93
CA VAL A 50 7.04 19.15 -11.21
C VAL A 50 6.27 18.06 -10.46
N PRO A 51 6.69 17.56 -9.28
CA PRO A 51 5.98 16.49 -8.61
C PRO A 51 4.52 16.89 -8.32
N PRO A 52 3.55 15.95 -8.43
CA PRO A 52 2.12 16.25 -8.44
C PRO A 52 1.50 16.45 -7.07
N LEU A 53 2.30 16.29 -6.01
CA LEU A 53 1.85 16.25 -4.62
C LEU A 53 2.78 17.09 -3.75
N ASP A 54 2.18 17.81 -2.80
CA ASP A 54 2.89 18.42 -1.68
C ASP A 54 3.33 17.32 -0.70
N LEU A 55 4.50 16.74 -0.97
CA LEU A 55 5.17 15.76 -0.12
C LEU A 55 6.04 16.52 0.89
N ASN A 56 5.62 16.51 2.15
CA ASN A 56 6.31 17.27 3.19
C ASN A 56 7.56 16.52 3.71
N ALA A 57 8.73 16.85 3.17
CA ALA A 57 10.02 16.31 3.64
C ALA A 57 10.54 16.99 4.92
N GLU A 58 10.04 18.19 5.25
CA GLU A 58 10.54 18.99 6.38
C GLU A 58 10.22 18.35 7.74
N ARG A 59 9.15 17.55 7.80
CA ARG A 59 8.73 16.82 9.00
C ARG A 59 9.48 15.51 9.21
N LEU A 60 10.40 15.15 8.31
CA LEU A 60 11.13 13.89 8.41
C LEU A 60 12.29 14.01 9.41
N LYS A 61 12.40 13.00 10.26
CA LYS A 61 13.58 12.83 11.10
C LYS A 61 14.79 12.57 10.22
N LYS A 62 15.90 13.27 10.52
CA LYS A 62 17.20 13.03 9.89
C LYS A 62 17.87 11.82 10.54
N TYR A 63 18.61 11.07 9.73
CA TYR A 63 19.37 9.91 10.17
C TYR A 63 20.84 10.05 9.76
N ASP A 64 21.72 9.44 10.55
CA ASP A 64 23.14 9.36 10.28
C ASP A 64 23.45 8.45 9.08
N GLU A 65 24.63 8.63 8.50
CA GLU A 65 25.05 7.91 7.31
C GLU A 65 25.17 6.40 7.53
N GLN A 66 25.59 5.96 8.73
CA GLN A 66 25.72 4.54 9.04
C GLN A 66 24.35 3.84 9.04
N SER A 67 23.35 4.43 9.68
CA SER A 67 21.97 3.95 9.67
C SER A 67 21.40 3.89 8.26
N VAL A 68 21.62 4.93 7.47
CA VAL A 68 21.18 5.01 6.06
C VAL A 68 21.83 3.90 5.22
N ASN A 69 23.15 3.71 5.34
CA ASN A 69 23.88 2.71 4.59
C ASN A 69 23.45 1.28 4.94
N ALA A 70 23.22 1.00 6.23
CA ALA A 70 22.70 -0.29 6.69
C ALA A 70 21.31 -0.58 6.10
N TYR A 71 20.41 0.40 6.13
CA TYR A 71 19.09 0.28 5.52
C TYR A 71 19.17 0.05 4.02
N LEU A 72 19.97 0.83 3.29
CA LEU A 72 20.13 0.72 1.84
C LEU A 72 20.67 -0.66 1.41
N ALA A 73 21.57 -1.25 2.19
CA ALA A 73 22.09 -2.60 1.93
C ALA A 73 21.00 -3.67 1.94
N CYS A 74 20.00 -3.53 2.81
CA CYS A 74 18.82 -4.40 2.86
C CYS A 74 17.77 -4.02 1.81
N ALA A 75 17.44 -2.72 1.70
CA ALA A 75 16.41 -2.22 0.81
C ALA A 75 16.71 -2.48 -0.67
N LYS A 76 17.99 -2.50 -1.08
CA LYS A 76 18.42 -2.87 -2.43
C LYS A 76 18.04 -4.31 -2.82
N GLN A 77 17.88 -5.20 -1.84
CA GLN A 77 17.48 -6.58 -2.07
C GLN A 77 15.96 -6.73 -2.22
N ALA A 78 15.18 -5.77 -1.72
CA ALA A 78 13.72 -5.79 -1.81
C ALA A 78 13.28 -5.55 -3.26
N LYS A 79 12.61 -6.54 -3.85
CA LYS A 79 11.99 -6.47 -5.18
C LYS A 79 10.52 -6.10 -5.11
N LEU A 80 9.88 -6.45 -4.00
CA LEU A 80 8.47 -6.22 -3.74
C LEU A 80 8.30 -5.81 -2.28
N TRP A 81 7.18 -5.16 -2.01
CA TRP A 81 6.81 -4.66 -0.70
C TRP A 81 5.43 -5.18 -0.32
N HIS A 82 5.28 -5.55 0.93
CA HIS A 82 3.99 -5.94 1.52
C HIS A 82 3.73 -5.06 2.74
N GLY A 83 2.56 -4.43 2.80
CA GLY A 83 2.10 -3.62 3.93
C GLY A 83 1.01 -4.33 4.71
N THR A 84 1.09 -4.29 6.04
CA THR A 84 0.10 -4.83 6.97
C THR A 84 0.19 -4.08 8.32
N GLY A 85 -0.46 -4.60 9.35
CA GLY A 85 -0.36 -4.11 10.72
C GLY A 85 0.05 -5.19 11.70
N ARG A 86 0.31 -4.78 12.94
CA ARG A 86 0.50 -5.71 14.05
C ARG A 86 -0.76 -6.51 14.33
N LEU A 87 -1.91 -5.85 14.31
CA LEU A 87 -3.20 -6.38 14.68
C LEU A 87 -4.21 -6.22 13.53
N GLN A 88 -5.14 -7.17 13.44
CA GLN A 88 -6.25 -7.15 12.48
C GLN A 88 -7.52 -7.71 13.14
N HIS A 89 -8.67 -7.19 12.73
CA HIS A 89 -9.95 -7.84 13.03
C HIS A 89 -10.14 -9.03 12.09
N VAL A 90 -10.40 -10.20 12.67
CA VAL A 90 -10.69 -11.45 11.98
C VAL A 90 -11.87 -12.11 12.71
N ASP A 91 -12.99 -12.28 12.02
CA ASP A 91 -14.20 -12.94 12.54
C ASP A 91 -14.66 -12.37 13.90
N GLY A 92 -14.64 -11.03 14.03
CA GLY A 92 -15.05 -10.32 15.25
C GLY A 92 -14.03 -10.37 16.39
N ARG A 93 -12.83 -10.90 16.17
CA ARG A 93 -11.73 -10.96 17.15
C ARG A 93 -10.49 -10.21 16.66
N ILE A 94 -9.68 -9.73 17.58
CA ILE A 94 -8.37 -9.16 17.25
C ILE A 94 -7.35 -10.29 17.15
N ARG A 95 -6.70 -10.41 15.99
CA ARG A 95 -5.60 -11.33 15.73
C ARG A 95 -4.29 -10.57 15.71
N ASP A 96 -3.30 -11.12 16.40
CA ASP A 96 -1.91 -10.69 16.30
C ASP A 96 -1.24 -11.29 15.05
N VAL A 97 -1.04 -10.43 14.05
CA VAL A 97 -0.48 -10.79 12.75
C VAL A 97 1.02 -11.06 12.86
N LEU A 98 1.77 -10.23 13.58
CA LEU A 98 3.23 -10.39 13.70
C LEU A 98 3.57 -11.66 14.48
N GLN A 99 2.90 -11.93 15.60
CA GLN A 99 3.05 -13.17 16.35
C GLN A 99 2.67 -14.38 15.50
N SER A 100 1.61 -14.28 14.69
CA SER A 100 1.23 -15.36 13.78
C SER A 100 2.32 -15.62 12.73
N ILE A 101 2.92 -14.57 12.16
CA ILE A 101 4.01 -14.68 11.18
C ILE A 101 5.25 -15.30 11.85
N ALA A 102 5.64 -14.80 13.03
CA ALA A 102 6.78 -15.32 13.77
C ALA A 102 6.59 -16.80 14.16
N ARG A 103 5.40 -17.20 14.62
CA ARG A 103 5.12 -18.62 14.94
C ARG A 103 5.19 -19.54 13.72
N GLN A 104 4.80 -19.04 12.56
CA GLN A 104 4.73 -19.84 11.32
C GLN A 104 6.00 -19.75 10.47
N GLY A 105 6.88 -18.78 10.76
CA GLY A 105 8.06 -18.49 9.96
C GLY A 105 7.77 -17.93 8.57
N ALA A 106 6.55 -17.47 8.31
CA ALA A 106 6.11 -17.06 6.97
C ALA A 106 4.93 -16.09 7.01
N ILE A 107 4.89 -15.21 6.02
CA ILE A 107 3.70 -14.45 5.64
C ILE A 107 2.88 -15.38 4.75
N LYS A 108 1.67 -15.76 5.18
CA LYS A 108 0.83 -16.70 4.44
C LYS A 108 -0.24 -15.99 3.63
N PRO A 109 -0.51 -16.45 2.39
CA PRO A 109 -1.69 -16.10 1.64
C PRO A 109 -2.94 -16.18 2.52
N ALA A 110 -3.76 -15.15 2.45
CA ALA A 110 -5.03 -15.10 3.15
C ALA A 110 -6.13 -14.90 2.11
N ARG A 111 -7.37 -15.21 2.51
CA ARG A 111 -8.54 -14.87 1.70
C ARG A 111 -8.50 -13.36 1.48
N ASP A 112 -8.41 -12.96 0.22
CA ASP A 112 -8.36 -11.57 -0.14
C ASP A 112 -9.51 -11.19 -1.05
N VAL A 113 -10.51 -10.55 -0.44
CA VAL A 113 -11.61 -9.87 -1.12
C VAL A 113 -11.11 -8.76 -2.06
N TYR A 114 -9.85 -8.34 -1.97
CA TYR A 114 -9.27 -7.33 -2.86
C TYR A 114 -9.03 -7.86 -4.30
N ALA A 115 -9.00 -9.18 -4.53
CA ALA A 115 -8.92 -9.79 -5.87
C ALA A 115 -10.04 -9.37 -6.82
N ILE A 116 -11.11 -8.84 -6.23
CA ILE A 116 -12.30 -8.34 -6.89
C ILE A 116 -12.03 -7.03 -7.64
N MET A 117 -11.10 -6.19 -7.18
CA MET A 117 -10.75 -4.93 -7.87
C MET A 117 -10.17 -5.16 -9.26
N ALA A 118 -9.66 -6.36 -9.50
CA ALA A 118 -9.04 -6.78 -10.74
C ALA A 118 -9.95 -7.77 -11.51
N GLY A 119 -11.28 -7.61 -11.42
CA GLY A 119 -12.24 -8.45 -12.16
C GLY A 119 -12.31 -9.91 -11.72
N GLY A 120 -11.57 -10.31 -10.69
CA GLY A 120 -11.42 -11.71 -10.26
C GLY A 120 -12.55 -12.25 -9.39
N THR A 121 -12.57 -13.58 -9.23
CA THR A 121 -13.21 -14.26 -8.10
C THR A 121 -12.39 -14.05 -6.83
N GLU A 122 -12.99 -14.29 -5.65
CA GLU A 122 -12.22 -14.32 -4.41
C GLU A 122 -11.01 -15.24 -4.56
N MET A 123 -9.86 -14.80 -4.05
CA MET A 123 -8.61 -15.56 -4.16
C MET A 123 -7.91 -15.64 -2.81
N ILE A 124 -7.18 -16.73 -2.58
CA ILE A 124 -6.23 -16.85 -1.48
C ILE A 124 -4.87 -16.41 -2.03
N SER A 125 -4.42 -15.21 -1.66
CA SER A 125 -3.14 -14.67 -2.14
C SER A 125 -2.51 -13.70 -1.14
N LEU A 126 -1.25 -13.35 -1.38
CA LEU A 126 -0.61 -12.18 -0.78
C LEU A 126 -0.63 -11.02 -1.79
N SER A 127 -1.07 -9.84 -1.33
CA SER A 127 -0.93 -8.59 -2.09
C SER A 127 0.44 -7.98 -1.85
N MET A 128 1.18 -7.71 -2.92
CA MET A 128 2.47 -7.04 -2.89
C MET A 128 2.53 -6.00 -3.99
N THR A 129 3.52 -5.13 -3.93
CA THR A 129 3.71 -4.06 -4.91
C THR A 129 5.19 -3.81 -5.14
N PRO A 130 5.63 -3.45 -6.35
CA PRO A 130 7.01 -3.02 -6.56
C PRO A 130 7.32 -1.67 -5.88
N HIS A 131 6.29 -0.91 -5.48
CA HIS A 131 6.44 0.44 -4.94
C HIS A 131 6.33 0.45 -3.42
N ARG A 132 7.43 0.79 -2.72
CA ARG A 132 7.41 0.95 -1.25
C ARG A 132 6.33 1.92 -0.79
N MET A 133 6.16 3.06 -1.48
CA MET A 133 5.19 4.09 -1.08
C MET A 133 3.74 3.60 -1.16
N VAL A 134 3.41 2.72 -2.12
CA VAL A 134 2.11 2.04 -2.18
C VAL A 134 1.96 1.19 -0.91
N ALA A 135 2.87 0.24 -0.69
CA ALA A 135 2.80 -0.67 0.46
C ALA A 135 2.72 0.09 1.78
N ARG A 136 3.50 1.18 1.91
CA ARG A 136 3.50 2.05 3.09
C ARG A 136 2.15 2.69 3.34
N SER A 137 1.50 3.22 2.29
CA SER A 137 0.16 3.80 2.43
C SER A 137 -0.87 2.78 2.91
N TYR A 138 -0.75 1.52 2.50
CA TYR A 138 -1.58 0.41 2.99
C TYR A 138 -1.23 0.02 4.42
N ALA A 139 0.05 -0.02 4.80
CA ALA A 139 0.44 -0.33 6.17
C ALA A 139 -0.09 0.73 7.15
N ASP A 140 0.02 2.01 6.80
CA ASP A 140 -0.41 3.14 7.65
C ASP A 140 -1.90 3.06 8.06
N ILE A 141 -2.75 2.37 7.29
CA ILE A 141 -4.17 2.18 7.67
C ILE A 141 -4.35 1.29 8.90
N HIS A 142 -3.33 0.49 9.25
CA HIS A 142 -3.30 -0.29 10.48
C HIS A 142 -2.82 0.53 11.69
N GLY A 143 -2.27 1.72 11.46
CA GLY A 143 -1.97 2.71 12.49
C GLY A 143 -2.99 3.84 12.48
N LYS A 144 -2.49 5.07 12.40
CA LYS A 144 -3.26 6.34 12.44
C LYS A 144 -3.67 6.85 11.06
N GLY A 145 -3.45 6.10 9.98
CA GLY A 145 -3.76 6.53 8.62
C GLY A 145 -3.00 7.79 8.22
N ALA A 146 -3.71 8.83 7.79
CA ALA A 146 -3.09 10.07 7.31
C ALA A 146 -2.47 10.90 8.43
N ALA A 147 -2.78 10.59 9.69
CA ALA A 147 -2.21 11.21 10.89
C ALA A 147 -0.95 10.50 11.40
N GLU A 148 -0.39 9.54 10.65
CA GLU A 148 0.93 9.00 10.94
C GLU A 148 2.02 10.08 10.88
N ASP A 149 2.84 10.13 11.91
CA ASP A 149 3.91 11.11 12.04
C ASP A 149 5.14 10.71 11.18
N CYS A 150 6.00 11.69 10.88
CA CYS A 150 7.26 11.46 10.15
C CYS A 150 7.08 10.72 8.81
N ARG A 151 6.00 10.99 8.06
CA ARG A 151 5.73 10.42 6.73
C ARG A 151 6.05 11.39 5.60
N TYR A 152 6.71 10.89 4.56
CA TYR A 152 6.94 11.63 3.32
C TYR A 152 5.66 11.57 2.47
N GLY A 153 4.70 12.43 2.81
CA GLY A 153 3.32 12.38 2.31
C GLY A 153 2.44 11.39 3.09
N SER A 154 1.19 11.74 3.32
CA SER A 154 0.21 10.90 4.03
C SER A 154 -0.18 9.64 3.25
N SER A 155 -0.70 8.63 3.95
CA SER A 155 -1.34 7.45 3.37
C SER A 155 -2.40 7.81 2.31
N LEU A 156 -3.28 8.78 2.62
CA LEU A 156 -4.33 9.23 1.70
C LEU A 156 -3.76 9.92 0.46
N GLN A 157 -2.63 10.64 0.56
CA GLN A 157 -1.96 11.23 -0.60
C GLN A 157 -1.42 10.17 -1.55
N TRP A 158 -0.69 9.19 -1.03
CA TRP A 158 -0.16 8.11 -1.85
C TRP A 158 -1.27 7.23 -2.42
N ALA A 159 -2.30 6.92 -1.63
CA ALA A 159 -3.48 6.22 -2.12
C ALA A 159 -4.16 6.99 -3.27
N ALA A 160 -4.40 8.30 -3.10
CA ALA A 160 -4.95 9.15 -4.15
C ALA A 160 -4.11 9.09 -5.42
N TYR A 161 -2.79 9.16 -5.30
CA TYR A 161 -1.88 9.08 -6.43
C TYR A 161 -2.03 7.74 -7.17
N PHE A 162 -1.87 6.61 -6.48
CA PHE A 162 -1.85 5.29 -7.11
C PHE A 162 -3.21 4.82 -7.63
N PHE A 163 -4.31 5.10 -6.93
CA PHE A 163 -5.65 4.76 -7.42
C PHE A 163 -6.01 5.60 -8.64
N SER A 164 -5.58 6.86 -8.70
CA SER A 164 -5.86 7.72 -9.84
C SER A 164 -5.01 7.35 -11.06
N THR A 165 -3.75 6.93 -10.87
CA THR A 165 -2.94 6.37 -11.98
C THR A 165 -3.58 5.13 -12.56
N PHE A 166 -4.15 4.28 -11.69
CA PHE A 166 -4.93 3.13 -12.12
C PHE A 166 -6.15 3.56 -12.96
N TYR A 167 -6.98 4.48 -12.45
CA TYR A 167 -8.14 4.96 -13.21
C TYR A 167 -7.77 5.63 -14.54
N ALA A 168 -6.69 6.42 -14.57
CA ALA A 168 -6.18 7.00 -15.81
C ALA A 168 -5.76 5.91 -16.80
N SER A 169 -5.06 4.87 -16.35
CA SER A 169 -4.66 3.74 -17.20
C SER A 169 -5.87 2.97 -17.76
N LEU A 170 -6.92 2.81 -16.96
CA LEU A 170 -8.17 2.18 -17.40
C LEU A 170 -8.87 3.00 -18.48
N ILE A 171 -9.00 4.31 -18.28
CA ILE A 171 -9.63 5.23 -19.23
C ILE A 171 -8.85 5.25 -20.55
N LEU A 172 -7.52 5.35 -20.49
CA LEU A 172 -6.66 5.42 -21.67
C LEU A 172 -6.62 4.11 -22.47
N ARG A 173 -6.79 2.95 -21.81
CA ARG A 173 -6.86 1.65 -22.48
C ARG A 173 -8.22 1.37 -23.11
N ASN A 174 -9.26 2.11 -22.72
CA ASN A 174 -10.54 2.27 -23.42
C ASN A 174 -11.17 0.97 -24.00
N THR A 175 -11.28 -0.09 -23.19
CA THR A 175 -12.00 -1.31 -23.58
C THR A 175 -13.35 -1.41 -22.88
N VAL A 176 -14.40 -1.83 -23.60
CA VAL A 176 -15.76 -2.10 -23.06
C VAL A 176 -15.73 -3.05 -21.85
N SER A 177 -14.71 -3.92 -21.76
CA SER A 177 -14.46 -4.80 -20.62
C SER A 177 -14.26 -4.05 -19.29
N VAL A 178 -13.70 -2.84 -19.30
CA VAL A 178 -13.43 -2.04 -18.09
C VAL A 178 -14.71 -1.57 -17.41
N VAL A 179 -15.75 -1.23 -18.18
CA VAL A 179 -17.06 -0.82 -17.63
C VAL A 179 -17.75 -2.00 -16.95
N HIS A 180 -17.64 -3.19 -17.55
CA HIS A 180 -18.10 -4.43 -16.94
C HIS A 180 -17.34 -4.71 -15.63
N ASP A 181 -16.01 -4.61 -15.63
CA ASP A 181 -15.16 -4.83 -14.45
C ASP A 181 -15.44 -3.85 -13.30
N LEU A 182 -15.72 -2.58 -13.60
CA LEU A 182 -16.12 -1.57 -12.61
C LEU A 182 -17.50 -1.87 -11.98
N SER A 183 -18.46 -2.35 -12.78
CA SER A 183 -19.80 -2.72 -12.28
C SER A 183 -19.75 -3.99 -11.42
N VAL A 184 -18.90 -4.95 -11.78
CA VAL A 184 -18.62 -6.16 -11.01
C VAL A 184 -17.88 -5.82 -9.72
N TRP A 185 -16.94 -4.87 -9.77
CA TRP A 185 -16.23 -4.34 -8.61
C TRP A 185 -17.20 -3.75 -7.58
N GLN A 186 -18.11 -2.86 -7.98
CA GLN A 186 -19.08 -2.26 -7.07
C GLN A 186 -19.93 -3.32 -6.36
N LYS A 187 -20.42 -4.33 -7.08
CA LYS A 187 -21.27 -5.39 -6.51
C LYS A 187 -20.53 -6.32 -5.54
N LYS A 188 -19.26 -6.57 -5.78
CA LYS A 188 -18.45 -7.54 -5.01
C LYS A 188 -17.66 -6.88 -3.87
N ALA A 189 -17.45 -5.57 -3.89
CA ALA A 189 -16.85 -4.81 -2.79
C ALA A 189 -17.82 -4.61 -1.61
N THR A 190 -19.10 -4.94 -1.80
CA THR A 190 -20.16 -4.91 -0.79
C THR A 190 -20.56 -6.33 -0.39
N ASN A 191 -20.83 -6.58 0.89
CA ASN A 191 -21.43 -7.84 1.34
C ASN A 191 -22.91 -7.97 0.88
N ALA A 192 -23.58 -9.06 1.26
CA ALA A 192 -24.97 -9.33 0.90
C ALA A 192 -25.94 -8.22 1.37
N GLU A 193 -25.55 -7.46 2.39
CA GLU A 193 -26.29 -6.32 2.95
C GLU A 193 -25.91 -4.96 2.32
N GLY A 194 -25.05 -4.93 1.29
CA GLY A 194 -24.64 -3.71 0.60
C GLY A 194 -23.53 -2.90 1.29
N VAL A 195 -22.92 -3.45 2.36
CA VAL A 195 -21.89 -2.78 3.17
C VAL A 195 -20.49 -3.06 2.61
N THR A 196 -19.69 -2.01 2.41
CA THR A 196 -18.32 -2.12 1.89
C THR A 196 -17.41 -2.82 2.90
N THR A 197 -16.97 -4.05 2.65
CA THR A 197 -16.23 -4.88 3.64
C THR A 197 -14.75 -4.48 3.79
N TRP A 198 -14.27 -3.55 2.97
CA TRP A 198 -12.87 -3.14 2.90
C TRP A 198 -12.29 -2.68 4.25
N GLY A 199 -13.06 -1.89 5.01
CA GLY A 199 -12.64 -1.37 6.31
C GLY A 199 -12.66 -2.40 7.43
N GLN A 200 -13.31 -3.56 7.27
CA GLN A 200 -13.51 -4.51 8.37
C GLN A 200 -12.23 -5.17 8.87
N LYS A 201 -11.16 -5.24 8.05
CA LYS A 201 -9.87 -5.79 8.49
C LYS A 201 -9.18 -4.93 9.56
N VAL A 202 -9.46 -3.63 9.58
CA VAL A 202 -8.77 -2.63 10.43
C VAL A 202 -9.73 -1.81 11.30
N ASN A 203 -11.03 -1.93 11.09
CA ASN A 203 -12.09 -1.33 11.90
C ASN A 203 -13.18 -2.36 12.22
N GLN A 204 -13.75 -2.33 13.42
CA GLN A 204 -14.87 -3.19 13.83
C GLN A 204 -16.13 -2.95 12.98
N LYS A 205 -16.36 -1.68 12.61
CA LYS A 205 -17.41 -1.29 11.67
C LYS A 205 -16.79 -0.96 10.33
N ALA A 206 -17.40 -1.48 9.27
CA ALA A 206 -16.95 -1.21 7.92
C ALA A 206 -17.02 0.30 7.63
N ARG A 207 -15.87 0.90 7.30
CA ARG A 207 -15.74 2.29 6.90
C ARG A 207 -15.55 2.38 5.38
N TYR A 208 -15.90 3.53 4.80
CA TYR A 208 -15.59 3.81 3.41
C TYR A 208 -14.07 3.82 3.20
N ILE A 209 -13.60 3.37 2.02
CA ILE A 209 -12.16 3.14 1.76
C ILE A 209 -11.29 4.36 2.07
N TRP A 210 -11.73 5.57 1.69
CA TRP A 210 -10.95 6.78 1.95
C TRP A 210 -10.95 7.19 3.42
N ASP A 211 -11.97 6.83 4.20
CA ASP A 211 -11.97 7.05 5.65
C ASP A 211 -10.93 6.17 6.34
N VAL A 212 -10.72 4.96 5.83
CA VAL A 212 -9.70 4.05 6.37
C VAL A 212 -8.29 4.58 6.09
N PHE A 213 -8.05 5.13 4.90
CA PHE A 213 -6.78 5.79 4.61
C PHE A 213 -6.59 7.09 5.41
N ASP A 214 -7.64 7.87 5.66
CA ASP A 214 -7.55 9.12 6.42
C ASP A 214 -7.37 8.87 7.92
N TYR A 215 -8.16 7.97 8.52
CA TYR A 215 -8.24 7.79 9.98
C TYR A 215 -7.54 6.56 10.52
N GLY A 216 -7.22 5.56 9.69
CA GLY A 216 -6.55 4.34 10.13
C GLY A 216 -7.43 3.33 10.88
N SER A 217 -6.82 2.63 11.83
CA SER A 217 -7.38 1.50 12.58
C SER A 217 -8.01 1.94 13.90
N ASP A 218 -9.08 1.25 14.31
CA ASP A 218 -9.67 1.43 15.64
C ASP A 218 -9.08 0.50 16.72
N ILE A 219 -8.08 -0.30 16.36
CA ILE A 219 -7.43 -1.23 17.30
C ILE A 219 -6.37 -0.49 18.10
N SER A 220 -6.57 -0.38 19.42
CA SER A 220 -5.60 0.23 20.33
C SER A 220 -4.25 -0.49 20.29
N GLY A 221 -3.16 0.28 20.22
CA GLY A 221 -1.79 -0.26 20.17
C GLY A 221 -1.40 -0.93 18.85
N ASN A 222 -2.26 -0.86 17.83
CA ASN A 222 -1.90 -1.33 16.49
C ASN A 222 -0.90 -0.37 15.83
N TYR A 223 -0.05 -0.91 14.95
CA TYR A 223 0.96 -0.14 14.24
C TYR A 223 1.24 -0.73 12.86
N PRO A 224 1.65 0.11 11.89
CA PRO A 224 1.98 -0.33 10.54
C PRO A 224 3.23 -1.21 10.52
N ILE A 225 3.24 -2.20 9.62
CA ILE A 225 4.39 -3.07 9.37
C ILE A 225 4.59 -3.18 7.86
N LEU A 226 5.82 -2.95 7.41
CA LEU A 226 6.25 -3.19 6.03
C LEU A 226 7.25 -4.34 5.97
N PHE A 227 7.13 -5.16 4.93
CA PHE A 227 8.08 -6.21 4.63
C PHE A 227 8.70 -5.93 3.26
N GLY A 228 10.03 -5.76 3.23
CA GLY A 228 10.79 -5.74 1.98
C GLY A 228 11.11 -7.17 1.54
N ILE A 229 10.53 -7.64 0.43
CA ILE A 229 10.60 -9.03 -0.02
C ILE A 229 11.63 -9.18 -1.14
N LYS A 230 12.62 -10.08 -0.97
CA LYS A 230 13.67 -10.32 -1.97
C LYS A 230 13.35 -11.45 -2.94
N LYS A 231 12.54 -12.43 -2.52
CA LYS A 231 12.16 -13.59 -3.32
C LYS A 231 10.70 -13.96 -3.06
N ILE A 232 10.02 -14.35 -4.13
CA ILE A 232 8.65 -14.85 -4.09
C ILE A 232 8.57 -16.19 -4.81
N GLY A 233 7.53 -16.96 -4.48
CA GLY A 233 7.11 -18.14 -5.23
C GLY A 233 6.31 -17.77 -6.48
N GLN A 234 5.37 -18.63 -6.86
CA GLN A 234 4.55 -18.44 -8.06
C GLN A 234 3.68 -17.17 -7.98
N LYS A 235 3.75 -16.36 -9.04
CA LYS A 235 2.83 -15.23 -9.24
C LYS A 235 1.47 -15.74 -9.71
N VAL A 236 0.41 -15.13 -9.20
CA VAL A 236 -0.95 -15.35 -9.69
C VAL A 236 -1.28 -14.28 -10.72
N SER A 237 -1.98 -14.68 -11.79
CA SER A 237 -2.43 -13.76 -12.82
C SER A 237 -3.45 -12.77 -12.25
N ILE A 238 -3.27 -11.50 -12.60
CA ILE A 238 -4.22 -10.41 -12.41
C ILE A 238 -4.34 -9.66 -13.75
N PRO A 239 -5.40 -8.86 -13.99
CA PRO A 239 -5.49 -8.03 -15.18
C PRO A 239 -4.25 -7.18 -15.42
N GLN A 240 -3.93 -7.01 -16.70
CA GLN A 240 -2.77 -6.24 -17.15
C GLN A 240 -2.79 -4.77 -16.71
N SER A 241 -3.95 -4.22 -16.37
CA SER A 241 -4.07 -2.87 -15.80
C SER A 241 -3.43 -2.75 -14.41
N PHE A 242 -3.29 -3.86 -13.67
CA PHE A 242 -2.74 -3.87 -12.31
C PHE A 242 -1.26 -4.24 -12.23
N HIS A 243 -0.64 -4.80 -13.28
CA HIS A 243 0.71 -5.39 -13.21
C HIS A 243 1.81 -4.44 -12.74
N HIS A 244 1.63 -3.13 -12.93
CA HIS A 244 2.60 -2.12 -12.49
C HIS A 244 2.40 -1.70 -11.03
N LEU A 245 1.19 -1.83 -10.48
CA LEU A 245 0.90 -1.46 -9.08
C LEU A 245 0.95 -2.65 -8.14
N GLU A 246 0.59 -3.83 -8.62
CA GLU A 246 0.28 -4.96 -7.77
C GLU A 246 0.85 -6.27 -8.34
N VAL A 247 1.33 -7.10 -7.43
CA VAL A 247 1.77 -8.47 -7.67
C VAL A 247 1.07 -9.36 -6.65
N ARG A 248 0.43 -10.42 -7.14
CA ARG A 248 -0.20 -11.44 -6.30
C ARG A 248 0.62 -12.72 -6.30
N VAL A 249 0.73 -13.36 -5.15
CA VAL A 249 1.40 -14.67 -5.01
C VAL A 249 0.53 -15.63 -4.22
N SER A 250 0.48 -16.89 -4.64
CA SER A 250 -0.32 -17.97 -4.04
C SER A 250 0.45 -18.76 -2.99
N GLU A 251 1.76 -18.56 -2.91
CA GLU A 251 2.64 -19.28 -1.98
C GLU A 251 3.02 -18.40 -0.77
N PRO A 252 3.25 -19.00 0.41
CA PRO A 252 3.83 -18.32 1.55
C PRO A 252 5.20 -17.71 1.26
N VAL A 253 5.44 -16.51 1.78
CA VAL A 253 6.77 -15.90 1.79
C VAL A 253 7.41 -16.18 3.14
N LEU A 254 8.45 -17.03 3.13
CA LEU A 254 9.21 -17.37 4.32
C LEU A 254 9.97 -16.14 4.84
N LEU A 255 10.15 -16.02 6.15
CA LEU A 255 10.90 -14.92 6.76
C LEU A 255 12.35 -14.83 6.24
N LYS A 256 12.95 -15.95 5.84
CA LYS A 256 14.28 -15.94 5.19
C LYS A 256 14.30 -15.24 3.83
N GLU A 257 13.15 -15.10 3.18
CA GLU A 257 12.96 -14.41 1.89
C GLU A 257 12.51 -12.94 2.07
N VAL A 258 12.43 -12.48 3.32
CA VAL A 258 12.32 -11.07 3.69
C VAL A 258 13.74 -10.51 3.79
N SER A 259 13.96 -9.35 3.19
CA SER A 259 15.23 -8.60 3.25
C SER A 259 15.34 -7.81 4.56
N HIS A 260 14.24 -7.18 4.97
CA HIS A 260 14.09 -6.42 6.20
C HIS A 260 12.61 -6.16 6.48
N ILE A 261 12.32 -5.76 7.72
CA ILE A 261 11.01 -5.33 8.18
C ILE A 261 11.13 -3.86 8.59
N GLU A 262 10.11 -3.05 8.27
CA GLU A 262 10.01 -1.70 8.80
C GLU A 262 8.79 -1.59 9.71
N VAL A 263 9.00 -1.01 10.89
CA VAL A 263 7.95 -0.65 11.85
C VAL A 263 8.22 0.76 12.38
N PRO A 264 7.24 1.48 12.97
CA PRO A 264 7.53 2.78 13.58
C PRO A 264 8.64 2.64 14.63
N GLN A 265 9.48 3.67 14.78
CA GLN A 265 10.66 3.59 15.62
C GLN A 265 10.36 3.13 17.06
N ALA A 266 9.21 3.52 17.60
CA ALA A 266 8.75 3.12 18.93
C ALA A 266 8.60 1.60 19.11
N TYR A 267 8.34 0.85 18.04
CA TYR A 267 8.03 -0.59 18.06
C TYR A 267 9.18 -1.49 17.57
N GLN A 268 10.34 -0.93 17.20
CA GLN A 268 11.46 -1.72 16.68
C GLN A 268 11.91 -2.80 17.66
N LYS A 269 12.21 -2.42 18.90
CA LYS A 269 12.68 -3.36 19.94
C LYS A 269 11.68 -4.47 20.20
N GLU A 270 10.39 -4.14 20.26
CA GLU A 270 9.33 -5.13 20.44
C GLU A 270 9.30 -6.13 19.27
N THR A 271 9.34 -5.63 18.03
CA THR A 271 9.35 -6.48 16.84
C THR A 271 10.60 -7.35 16.78
N GLU A 272 11.77 -6.82 17.12
CA GLU A 272 13.01 -7.59 17.23
C GLU A 272 12.89 -8.71 18.26
N SER A 273 12.36 -8.42 19.46
CA SER A 273 12.16 -9.43 20.51
C SER A 273 11.26 -10.57 20.04
N ILE A 274 10.12 -10.26 19.40
CA ILE A 274 9.18 -11.27 18.90
C ILE A 274 9.81 -12.19 17.85
N LEU A 275 10.66 -11.63 16.99
CA LEU A 275 11.37 -12.41 15.98
C LEU A 275 12.48 -13.25 16.62
N ALA A 276 13.21 -12.68 17.58
CA ALA A 276 14.31 -13.33 18.29
C ALA A 276 13.84 -14.51 19.15
N GLU A 277 12.67 -14.43 19.79
CA GLU A 277 12.03 -15.53 20.53
C GLU A 277 11.84 -16.80 19.66
N ARG A 278 11.77 -16.62 18.33
CA ARG A 278 11.64 -17.70 17.35
C ARG A 278 12.91 -17.91 16.51
N ASN A 279 14.04 -17.34 16.95
CA ASN A 279 15.36 -17.43 16.31
C ASN A 279 15.43 -16.85 14.88
N TYR A 280 14.55 -15.89 14.54
CA TYR A 280 14.68 -15.16 13.28
C TYR A 280 15.60 -13.96 13.42
N ARG A 281 16.48 -13.75 12.43
CA ARG A 281 17.46 -12.65 12.37
C ARG A 281 17.16 -11.65 11.26
N VAL A 282 15.88 -11.45 10.95
CA VAL A 282 15.49 -10.47 9.91
C VAL A 282 15.76 -9.07 10.45
N PRO A 283 16.52 -8.21 9.73
CA PRO A 283 16.75 -6.83 10.16
C PRO A 283 15.43 -6.07 10.31
N VAL A 284 15.33 -5.28 11.39
CA VAL A 284 14.18 -4.41 11.67
C VAL A 284 14.66 -2.96 11.64
N PHE A 285 13.98 -2.12 10.86
CA PHE A 285 14.31 -0.70 10.72
C PHE A 285 13.10 0.17 11.07
N ALA A 286 13.37 1.46 11.31
CA ALA A 286 12.35 2.48 11.43
C ALA A 286 11.66 2.68 10.07
N ILE A 287 10.33 2.73 10.03
CA ILE A 287 9.62 3.25 8.85
C ILE A 287 10.11 4.66 8.54
N GLU A 288 10.35 5.48 9.58
CA GLU A 288 10.83 6.85 9.48
C GLU A 288 12.20 6.96 8.78
N LEU A 289 13.08 5.96 8.96
CA LEU A 289 14.35 5.87 8.23
C LEU A 289 14.11 5.59 6.75
N GLY A 290 13.19 4.67 6.44
CA GLY A 290 12.76 4.44 5.07
C GLY A 290 12.13 5.69 4.44
N GLU A 291 11.32 6.45 5.18
CA GLU A 291 10.75 7.72 4.69
C GLU A 291 11.85 8.75 4.38
N TYR A 292 12.84 8.92 5.26
CA TYR A 292 13.99 9.80 5.03
C TYR A 292 14.84 9.39 3.81
N VAL A 293 15.05 8.09 3.61
CA VAL A 293 15.81 7.59 2.45
C VAL A 293 15.03 7.75 1.15
N PHE A 294 13.73 7.48 1.15
CA PHE A 294 12.91 7.57 -0.05
C PHE A 294 12.56 9.01 -0.42
N SER A 295 12.56 9.96 0.54
CA SER A 295 12.37 11.38 0.24
C SER A 295 13.52 12.01 -0.55
N GLN A 296 14.68 11.37 -0.57
CA GLN A 296 15.86 11.84 -1.33
C GLN A 296 15.88 11.33 -2.77
N ARG A 297 14.94 10.46 -3.16
CA ARG A 297 14.85 9.94 -4.51
C ARG A 297 14.06 10.86 -5.41
N ARG A 298 14.33 10.81 -6.72
CA ARG A 298 13.46 11.47 -7.70
C ARG A 298 12.08 10.86 -7.67
N PHE A 299 11.07 11.67 -7.92
CA PHE A 299 9.68 11.25 -7.85
C PHE A 299 9.39 10.05 -8.76
N SER A 300 9.94 10.03 -9.99
CA SER A 300 9.78 8.91 -10.91
C SER A 300 10.33 7.58 -10.38
N GLU A 301 11.34 7.59 -9.51
CA GLU A 301 11.90 6.39 -8.87
C GLU A 301 10.97 5.82 -7.78
N LEU A 302 9.99 6.60 -7.33
CA LEU A 302 8.99 6.18 -6.34
C LEU A 302 7.78 5.51 -7.01
N VAL A 303 7.49 5.88 -8.26
CA VAL A 303 6.21 5.57 -8.93
C VAL A 303 6.34 4.82 -10.26
N VAL A 304 7.56 4.64 -10.79
CA VAL A 304 7.82 3.83 -11.99
C VAL A 304 8.64 2.60 -11.64
N SER A 305 8.09 1.42 -11.95
CA SER A 305 8.73 0.10 -11.77
C SER A 305 9.62 -0.30 -12.95
#